data_AF-A0A1Y3WEN7-F1
#
_entry.id   AF-A0A1Y3WEN7-F1
#
_cell.length_a   1.000
_cell.length_b   1.000
_cell.length_c   1.000
_cell.angle_alpha   90.00
_cell.angle_beta   90.00
_cell.angle_gamma   90.00
#
_symmetry.space_group_name_H-M   'P 1'
#
loop_
_entity.id
_entity.type
_entity.pdbx_description
1 polymer ?
#
loop_
_entity_poly.entity_id
_entity_poly.type
_entity_poly.pdbx_seq_one_letter_code
_entity_poly.pdbx_strand_id
1 'polypeptide(L)'
;MNIGLIAHDSKKTLMQNFCIAYRGILSRNELYATGTTGRLIEEVTNLNVHKYLAGPLGGKQQLGSQIAQNGIDALIFLRDPSNPKPHEPDVNDVIRLCDTYNIPVATNLATAELIILAIDRGDLDWREMYK
;
A
#
# COMPACT_ATOMS: atom_id res chain seq x y z
N MET A 1 7.41 9.45 4.67
CA MET A 1 6.79 8.24 5.22
C MET A 1 6.99 7.07 4.27
N ASN A 2 6.91 5.84 4.80
CA ASN A 2 7.01 4.59 4.05
C ASN A 2 5.60 4.08 3.72
N ILE A 3 5.24 4.03 2.44
CA ILE A 3 3.88 3.73 1.99
C ILE A 3 3.85 2.40 1.24
N GLY A 4 3.06 1.44 1.75
CA GLY A 4 2.79 0.17 1.09
C GLY A 4 1.63 0.25 0.09
N LEU A 5 1.79 -0.33 -1.09
CA LEU A 5 0.83 -0.32 -2.19
C LEU A 5 0.54 -1.75 -2.68
N ILE A 6 -0.73 -2.17 -2.56
CA ILE A 6 -1.19 -3.49 -3.01
C ILE A 6 -2.49 -3.31 -3.81
N ALA A 7 -2.62 -4.02 -4.93
CA ALA A 7 -3.87 -4.02 -5.69
C ALA A 7 -4.20 -5.43 -6.21
N HIS A 8 -5.45 -5.85 -6.01
CA HIS A 8 -6.01 -6.98 -6.75
C HIS A 8 -5.97 -6.70 -8.26
N ASP A 9 -6.00 -7.76 -9.08
CA ASP A 9 -5.84 -7.63 -10.54
C ASP A 9 -6.84 -6.64 -11.15
N SER A 10 -8.11 -6.72 -10.76
CA SER A 10 -9.18 -5.81 -11.19
C SER A 10 -9.05 -4.37 -10.68
N LYS A 11 -8.14 -4.12 -9.73
CA LYS A 11 -7.89 -2.79 -9.12
C LYS A 11 -6.54 -2.20 -9.53
N LYS A 12 -5.74 -2.86 -10.36
CA LYS A 12 -4.42 -2.36 -10.78
C LYS A 12 -4.51 -1.06 -11.57
N THR A 13 -5.43 -0.96 -12.53
CA THR A 13 -5.66 0.30 -13.27
C THR A 13 -6.10 1.42 -12.34
N LEU A 14 -6.92 1.12 -11.33
CA LEU A 14 -7.33 2.09 -10.32
C LEU A 14 -6.13 2.58 -9.48
N MET A 15 -5.24 1.67 -9.09
CA MET A 15 -4.00 2.00 -8.40
C MET A 15 -3.09 2.90 -9.24
N GLN A 16 -2.94 2.60 -10.54
CA GLN A 16 -2.16 3.43 -11.45
C GLN A 16 -2.74 4.85 -11.52
N ASN A 17 -4.06 4.99 -11.73
CA ASN A 17 -4.72 6.29 -11.77
C ASN A 17 -4.57 7.08 -10.47
N PHE A 18 -4.69 6.41 -9.33
CA PHE A 18 -4.43 7.00 -8.01
C PHE A 18 -2.99 7.52 -7.91
N CYS A 19 -2.00 6.70 -8.30
CA CYS A 19 -0.60 7.11 -8.26
C CYS A 19 -0.26 8.24 -9.23
N ILE A 20 -0.91 8.31 -10.39
CA ILE A 20 -0.77 9.44 -11.34
C ILE A 20 -1.33 10.71 -10.70
N ALA A 21 -2.55 10.66 -10.15
CA ALA A 21 -3.23 11.82 -9.57
C ALA A 21 -2.46 12.40 -8.38
N TYR A 22 -1.93 11.55 -7.50
CA TYR A 22 -1.21 11.96 -6.29
C TYR A 22 0.30 11.86 -6.42
N ARG A 23 0.84 11.81 -7.66
CA ARG A 23 2.27 11.67 -7.94
C ARG A 23 3.12 12.68 -7.17
N GLY A 24 2.67 13.93 -7.09
CA GLY A 24 3.42 15.00 -6.42
C GLY A 24 3.60 14.77 -4.91
N ILE A 25 2.66 14.08 -4.26
CA ILE A 25 2.74 13.70 -2.84
C ILE A 25 3.58 12.43 -2.70
N LEU A 26 3.28 11.43 -3.52
CA LEU A 26 3.95 10.13 -3.48
C LEU A 26 5.45 10.24 -3.76
N SER A 27 5.90 11.18 -4.60
CA SER A 27 7.32 11.38 -4.91
C SER A 27 8.17 11.89 -3.75
N ARG A 28 7.56 12.30 -2.64
CA ARG A 28 8.26 12.74 -1.42
C ARG A 28 8.28 11.68 -0.32
N ASN A 29 7.84 10.46 -0.66
CA ASN A 29 7.68 9.33 0.25
C ASN A 29 8.41 8.12 -0.33
N GLU A 30 8.74 7.16 0.53
CA GLU A 30 9.30 5.89 0.11
C GLU A 30 8.16 4.92 -0.22
N LEU A 31 8.18 4.34 -1.43
CA LEU A 31 7.08 3.52 -1.94
C LEU A 31 7.47 2.05 -1.97
N TYR A 32 6.60 1.21 -1.44
CA TYR A 32 6.75 -0.24 -1.40
C TYR A 32 5.55 -0.89 -2.05
N ALA A 33 5.74 -1.91 -2.89
CA ALA A 33 4.62 -2.57 -3.54
C ALA A 33 4.89 -4.06 -3.81
N THR A 34 3.82 -4.82 -3.97
CA THR A 34 3.93 -6.18 -4.53
C THR A 34 4.34 -6.12 -6.00
N GLY A 35 5.10 -7.12 -6.47
CA GLY A 35 5.86 -7.05 -7.73
C GLY A 35 5.09 -6.49 -8.95
N THR A 36 3.94 -7.07 -9.29
CA THR A 36 3.15 -6.60 -10.45
C THR A 36 2.58 -5.21 -10.23
N THR A 37 2.13 -4.88 -9.01
CA THR A 37 1.58 -3.56 -8.67
C THR A 37 2.66 -2.50 -8.81
N GLY A 38 3.84 -2.73 -8.24
CA GLY A 38 4.95 -1.78 -8.28
C GLY A 38 5.43 -1.51 -9.71
N ARG A 39 5.63 -2.56 -10.52
CA ARG A 39 6.02 -2.40 -11.93
C ARG A 39 5.04 -1.50 -12.70
N LEU A 40 3.74 -1.75 -12.56
CA LEU A 40 2.72 -0.98 -13.26
C LEU A 40 2.65 0.48 -12.81
N ILE A 41 2.93 0.76 -11.53
CA ILE A 41 3.03 2.13 -11.01
C ILE A 41 4.22 2.84 -11.65
N GLU A 42 5.42 2.23 -11.61
CA GLU A 42 6.64 2.80 -12.19
C GLU A 42 6.45 3.16 -13.67
N GLU A 43 5.82 2.26 -14.44
CA GLU A 43 5.58 2.46 -15.87
C GLU A 43 4.75 3.72 -16.19
N VAL A 44 3.79 4.08 -15.34
CA VAL A 44 2.89 5.22 -15.61
C VAL A 44 3.26 6.50 -14.85
N THR A 45 4.00 6.40 -13.75
CA THR A 45 4.34 7.57 -12.93
C THR A 45 5.81 7.91 -12.93
N ASN A 46 6.71 7.01 -13.37
CA ASN A 46 8.16 7.17 -13.23
C ASN A 46 8.56 7.50 -11.78
N LEU A 47 7.87 6.90 -10.80
CA LEU A 47 8.25 6.94 -9.38
C LEU A 47 9.19 5.77 -9.12
N ASN A 48 10.09 5.88 -8.14
CA ASN A 48 10.87 4.73 -7.69
C ASN A 48 10.04 3.91 -6.71
N VAL A 49 9.87 2.60 -6.96
CA VAL A 49 9.08 1.73 -6.08
C VAL A 49 9.90 0.50 -5.70
N HIS A 50 10.08 0.28 -4.39
CA HIS A 50 10.63 -0.97 -3.88
C HIS A 50 9.62 -2.10 -4.14
N LYS A 51 10.02 -3.07 -4.95
CA LYS A 51 9.16 -4.18 -5.37
C LYS A 51 9.48 -5.42 -4.55
N TYR A 52 8.48 -5.89 -3.80
CA TYR A 52 8.45 -7.23 -3.23
C TYR A 52 8.08 -8.28 -4.28
N LEU A 53 8.02 -9.54 -3.85
CA LEU A 53 7.46 -10.62 -4.66
C LEU A 53 6.01 -10.30 -5.09
N ALA A 54 5.52 -11.02 -6.10
CA ALA A 54 4.10 -10.97 -6.42
C ALA A 54 3.27 -11.45 -5.21
N GLY A 55 2.05 -10.95 -5.06
CA GLY A 55 1.16 -11.31 -3.95
C GLY A 55 1.05 -12.82 -3.72
N PRO A 56 0.75 -13.63 -4.75
CA PRO A 56 0.67 -15.10 -4.64
C PRO A 56 2.00 -15.78 -4.28
N LEU A 57 3.14 -15.12 -4.48
CA LEU A 57 4.48 -15.67 -4.26
C LEU A 57 5.09 -15.28 -2.91
N GLY A 58 4.33 -14.62 -2.02
CA GLY A 58 4.83 -14.23 -0.70
C GLY A 58 4.99 -12.72 -0.50
N GLY A 59 4.69 -11.89 -1.52
CA GLY A 59 4.91 -10.44 -1.43
C GLY A 59 4.11 -9.75 -0.33
N LYS A 60 2.90 -10.25 -0.04
CA LYS A 60 2.06 -9.76 1.06
C LYS A 60 2.70 -10.03 2.42
N GLN A 61 3.32 -11.20 2.60
CA GLN A 61 4.02 -11.60 3.81
C GLN A 61 5.29 -10.77 4.02
N GLN A 62 6.01 -10.43 2.95
CA GLN A 62 7.17 -9.52 3.04
C GLN A 62 6.74 -8.13 3.56
N LEU A 63 5.66 -7.58 3.00
CA LEU A 63 5.07 -6.33 3.50
C LEU A 63 4.58 -6.46 4.96
N GLY A 64 3.91 -7.56 5.29
CA GLY A 64 3.47 -7.83 6.67
C GLY A 64 4.62 -7.89 7.68
N SER A 65 5.75 -8.51 7.29
CA SER A 65 6.97 -8.52 8.11
C SER A 65 7.51 -7.11 8.35
N GLN A 66 7.49 -6.27 7.32
CA GLN A 66 7.96 -4.89 7.44
C GLN A 66 7.01 -4.02 8.30
N ILE A 67 5.69 -4.24 8.19
CA ILE A 67 4.70 -3.63 9.09
C ILE A 67 4.99 -3.99 10.55
N ALA A 68 5.25 -5.26 10.84
CA ALA A 68 5.56 -5.73 12.20
C ALA A 68 6.88 -5.15 12.76
N GLN A 69 7.76 -4.66 11.89
CA GLN A 69 9.02 -4.00 12.26
C GLN A 69 8.91 -2.47 12.23
N ASN A 70 7.69 -1.92 12.20
CA ASN A 70 7.42 -0.48 12.09
C ASN A 70 8.07 0.19 10.85
N GLY A 71 8.34 -0.59 9.81
CA GLY A 71 8.98 -0.12 8.57
C GLY A 71 8.00 0.38 7.51
N ILE A 72 6.69 0.30 7.77
CA ILE A 72 5.61 0.84 6.91
C ILE A 72 4.73 1.75 7.77
N ASP A 73 4.50 2.96 7.28
CA ASP A 73 3.75 4.01 7.99
C ASP A 73 2.29 4.09 7.53
N ALA A 74 1.98 3.65 6.31
CA ALA A 74 0.62 3.57 5.77
C ALA A 74 0.51 2.45 4.73
N LEU A 75 -0.66 1.83 4.62
CA LEU A 75 -0.95 0.80 3.62
C LEU A 75 -2.16 1.17 2.76
N ILE A 76 -1.98 1.21 1.44
CA ILE A 76 -3.08 1.32 0.47
C ILE A 76 -3.24 -0.03 -0.21
N PHE A 77 -4.30 -0.75 0.16
CA PHE A 77 -4.64 -2.06 -0.39
C PHE A 77 -5.98 -2.00 -1.13
N LEU A 78 -5.96 -1.75 -2.44
CA LEU A 78 -7.18 -1.73 -3.26
C LEU A 78 -7.66 -3.16 -3.55
N ARG A 79 -8.70 -3.58 -2.84
CA ARG A 79 -9.26 -4.93 -2.89
C ARG A 79 -10.42 -5.04 -3.87
N ASP A 80 -10.62 -6.24 -4.39
CA ASP A 80 -11.82 -6.63 -5.13
C ASP A 80 -12.78 -7.38 -4.20
N PRO A 81 -13.91 -6.77 -3.79
CA PRO A 81 -14.88 -7.42 -2.91
C PRO A 81 -15.74 -8.47 -3.63
N SER A 82 -15.82 -8.42 -4.96
CA SER A 82 -16.77 -9.22 -5.75
C SER A 82 -16.18 -10.54 -6.23
N ASN A 83 -14.86 -10.73 -6.13
CA ASN A 83 -14.17 -11.93 -6.57
C ASN A 83 -13.14 -12.40 -5.53
N PRO A 84 -13.59 -12.91 -4.36
CA PRO A 84 -12.68 -13.47 -3.37
C PRO A 84 -12.01 -14.73 -3.95
N LYS A 85 -10.68 -14.73 -4.09
CA LYS A 85 -9.96 -15.90 -4.59
C LYS A 85 -9.93 -16.98 -3.49
N PRO A 86 -10.44 -18.21 -3.72
CA PRO A 86 -10.59 -19.24 -2.68
C PRO A 86 -9.27 -19.72 -2.05
N HIS A 87 -8.15 -19.46 -2.72
CA HIS A 87 -6.80 -19.89 -2.34
C HIS A 87 -5.88 -18.70 -2.00
N GLU A 88 -6.42 -17.48 -1.90
CA GLU A 88 -5.60 -16.42 -1.32
C GLU A 88 -5.38 -16.73 0.16
N PRO A 89 -4.11 -16.90 0.62
CA PRO A 89 -3.83 -16.89 2.05
C PRO A 89 -4.43 -15.61 2.62
N ASP A 90 -5.09 -15.76 3.77
CA ASP A 90 -6.12 -14.87 4.29
C ASP A 90 -5.79 -13.41 3.96
N VAL A 91 -6.61 -12.79 3.10
CA VAL A 91 -6.42 -11.41 2.66
C VAL A 91 -6.39 -10.47 3.89
N ASN A 92 -6.91 -10.95 5.03
CA ASN A 92 -6.89 -10.27 6.31
C ASN A 92 -5.54 -10.31 7.03
N ASP A 93 -4.54 -11.09 6.62
CA ASP A 93 -3.29 -11.19 7.36
C ASP A 93 -2.56 -9.84 7.45
N VAL A 94 -2.42 -9.14 6.33
CA VAL A 94 -1.74 -7.83 6.31
C VAL A 94 -2.58 -6.73 6.97
N ILE A 95 -3.91 -6.82 6.87
CA ILE A 95 -4.84 -5.86 7.48
C ILE A 95 -4.85 -6.05 9.00
N ARG A 96 -4.92 -7.29 9.48
CA ARG A 96 -4.79 -7.62 10.90
C ARG A 96 -3.46 -7.13 11.47
N LEU A 97 -2.37 -7.20 10.71
CA LEU A 97 -1.10 -6.62 11.12
C LEU A 97 -1.19 -5.09 11.19
N CYS A 98 -1.84 -4.42 10.23
CA CYS A 98 -2.09 -2.98 10.32
C CYS A 98 -2.88 -2.63 11.60
N ASP A 99 -3.93 -3.38 11.93
CA ASP A 99 -4.70 -3.17 13.16
C ASP A 99 -3.83 -3.39 14.41
N THR A 100 -3.00 -4.44 14.40
CA THR A 100 -2.12 -4.80 15.53
C THR A 100 -1.07 -3.72 15.81
N TYR A 101 -0.48 -3.14 14.77
CA TYR A 101 0.60 -2.15 14.87
C TYR A 101 0.11 -0.71 14.64
N ASN A 102 -1.21 -0.51 14.65
CA ASN A 102 -1.88 0.78 14.47
C ASN A 102 -1.42 1.53 13.20
N ILE A 103 -1.28 0.81 12.08
CA ILE A 103 -0.92 1.36 10.77
C ILE A 103 -2.20 1.81 10.06
N PRO A 104 -2.31 3.09 9.64
CA PRO A 104 -3.36 3.55 8.75
C PRO A 104 -3.47 2.67 7.50
N VAL A 105 -4.65 2.12 7.25
CA VAL A 105 -4.91 1.24 6.11
C VAL A 105 -6.13 1.70 5.31
N ALA A 106 -5.96 1.86 4.00
CA ALA A 106 -7.03 2.09 3.05
C ALA A 106 -7.31 0.81 2.27
N THR A 107 -8.57 0.36 2.28
CA THR A 107 -8.97 -0.85 1.53
C THR A 107 -9.77 -0.56 0.25
N ASN A 108 -9.99 0.72 -0.04
CA ASN A 108 -10.71 1.25 -1.18
C ASN A 108 -10.15 2.64 -1.54
N LEU A 109 -10.58 3.20 -2.67
CA LEU A 109 -10.08 4.49 -3.16
C LEU A 109 -10.43 5.66 -2.22
N ALA A 110 -11.67 5.74 -1.73
CA ALA A 110 -12.11 6.86 -0.91
C ALA A 110 -11.25 7.01 0.36
N THR A 111 -10.95 5.91 1.04
CA THR A 111 -10.03 5.92 2.20
C THR A 111 -8.59 6.22 1.77
N ALA A 112 -8.15 5.76 0.60
CA ALA A 112 -6.80 6.01 0.10
C ALA A 112 -6.56 7.51 -0.14
N GLU A 113 -7.55 8.22 -0.66
CA GLU A 113 -7.49 9.68 -0.86
C GLU A 113 -7.43 10.44 0.47
N LEU A 114 -8.22 10.02 1.46
CA LEU A 114 -8.16 10.61 2.80
C LEU A 114 -6.77 10.42 3.42
N ILE A 115 -6.20 9.22 3.33
CA ILE A 115 -4.88 8.92 3.90
C ILE A 115 -3.78 9.69 3.18
N ILE A 116 -3.75 9.75 1.85
CA ILE A 116 -2.66 10.42 1.13
C ILE A 116 -2.68 11.94 1.35
N LEU A 117 -3.86 12.54 1.46
CA LEU A 117 -4.01 13.96 1.80
C LEU A 117 -3.64 14.22 3.27
N ALA A 118 -3.93 13.29 4.17
CA ALA A 118 -3.51 13.38 5.56
C ALA A 118 -1.97 13.33 5.69
N ILE A 119 -1.29 12.46 4.91
CA ILE A 119 0.18 12.42 4.82
C ILE A 119 0.72 13.76 4.31
N ASP A 120 0.11 14.34 3.28
CA ASP A 120 0.54 15.63 2.71
C ASP A 120 0.43 16.78 3.72
N ARG A 121 -0.59 16.76 4.58
CA ARG A 121 -0.80 17.74 5.65
C ARG A 121 0.08 17.53 6.88
N GLY A 122 0.76 16.38 7.01
CA GLY A 122 1.53 16.01 8.21
C GLY A 122 0.67 15.44 9.36
N ASP A 123 -0.59 15.07 9.09
CA ASP A 123 -1.52 14.54 10.12
C ASP A 123 -1.01 13.22 10.75
N LEU A 124 -0.07 12.54 10.09
CA LEU A 124 0.54 11.28 10.53
C LEU A 124 1.96 11.42 11.08
N ASP A 125 2.48 12.64 11.24
CA ASP A 125 3.87 12.88 11.68
C ASP A 125 4.17 12.34 13.09
N TRP A 126 3.12 12.16 13.91
CA TRP A 126 3.22 11.51 15.21
C TRP A 126 3.83 10.11 15.13
N ARG A 127 3.78 9.42 13.97
CA ARG A 127 4.39 8.10 13.78
C ARG A 127 5.92 8.13 13.82
N GLU A 128 6.55 9.25 13.46
CA GLU A 128 8.01 9.39 13.55
C GLU A 128 8.50 9.38 15.00
N MET A 129 7.63 9.70 15.97
CA MET A 129 7.96 9.63 17.41
C MET A 129 7.99 8.19 17.96
N TYR A 130 7.46 7.22 17.21
CA TYR A 130 7.41 5.80 17.58
C TYR A 130 8.49 4.95 16.89
N LYS A 131 9.36 5.57 16.08
CA LYS A 131 10.50 4.92 15.43
C LYS A 131 11.73 4.85 16.34
#